data_AF-A0A6I0FLB2-F1
#
_entry.id   AF-A0A6I0FLB2-F1
#
_cell.length_a   1.000
_cell.length_b   1.000
_cell.length_c   1.000
_cell.angle_alpha   90.00
_cell.angle_beta   90.00
_cell.angle_gamma   90.00
#
_symmetry.space_group_name_H-M   'P 1'
#
loop_
_entity.id
_entity.type
_entity.pdbx_description
1 polymer ?
#
loop_
_entity_poly.entity_id
_entity_poly.type
_entity_poly.pdbx_seq_one_letter_code
_entity_poly.pdbx_strand_id
1 'polypeptide(L)'
;MKYYFFLIFFSITLFFLGGCTSTNNEEIIIEAGTYEFSYVEVISGEENTYTKKVESSSLEIILNDWISDLVKNNVSYGNNPVGKNILKDLEVRDAYFKGNTLIIVLSESFLYFNEGYTHPVYFINGLKRILSQVTDVTEFSIEVPGYKEDIIHPDGLSIKNIYLM
;
A
#
# COMPACT_ATOMS: atom_id res chain seq x y z
N MET A 1 11.55 -76.94 18.17
CA MET A 1 11.02 -76.39 16.90
C MET A 1 9.99 -75.33 17.25
N LYS A 2 10.31 -74.05 17.04
CA LYS A 2 9.37 -72.95 17.26
C LYS A 2 9.33 -72.07 16.02
N TYR A 3 8.11 -71.79 15.61
CA TYR A 3 7.69 -71.23 14.34
C TYR A 3 7.88 -69.71 14.29
N TYR A 4 8.17 -69.21 13.08
CA TYR A 4 8.18 -67.81 12.72
C TYR A 4 6.76 -67.24 12.71
N PHE A 5 6.56 -66.03 13.24
CA PHE A 5 5.37 -65.22 13.01
C PHE A 5 5.82 -63.86 12.46
N PHE A 6 5.49 -63.62 11.20
CA PHE A 6 5.75 -62.38 10.48
C PHE A 6 4.49 -61.51 10.58
N LEU A 7 4.63 -60.24 11.01
CA LEU A 7 3.53 -59.27 11.01
C LEU A 7 3.99 -58.05 10.20
N ILE A 8 3.37 -57.86 9.04
CA ILE A 8 3.59 -56.70 8.16
C ILE A 8 2.57 -55.64 8.59
N PHE A 9 3.05 -54.51 9.12
CA PHE A 9 2.23 -53.32 9.30
C PHE A 9 2.30 -52.45 8.04
N PHE A 10 1.17 -52.30 7.37
CA PHE A 10 0.95 -51.35 6.29
C PHE A 10 0.56 -50.01 6.93
N SER A 11 1.45 -49.00 6.89
CA SER A 11 1.12 -47.64 7.32
C SER A 11 0.81 -46.80 6.08
N ILE A 12 -0.46 -46.45 5.91
CA ILE A 12 -0.92 -45.49 4.90
C ILE A 12 -0.74 -44.10 5.52
N THR A 13 0.26 -43.35 5.08
CA THR A 13 0.41 -41.94 5.44
C THR A 13 -0.50 -41.11 4.55
N LEU A 14 -1.63 -40.64 5.08
CA LEU A 14 -2.46 -39.62 4.42
C LEU A 14 -1.72 -38.27 4.47
N PHE A 15 -1.40 -37.74 3.28
CA PHE A 15 -1.12 -36.32 3.09
C PHE A 15 -2.43 -35.53 3.20
N PHE A 16 -2.57 -34.70 4.24
CA PHE A 16 -3.47 -33.56 4.18
C PHE A 16 -2.64 -32.31 3.87
N LEU A 17 -2.62 -31.96 2.58
CA LEU A 17 -2.35 -30.61 2.11
C LEU A 17 -3.52 -29.73 2.57
N GLY A 18 -3.24 -28.85 3.52
CA GLY A 18 -4.21 -27.89 4.05
C GLY A 18 -3.51 -26.74 4.76
N GLY A 19 -2.36 -26.32 4.24
CA GLY A 19 -1.71 -25.09 4.67
C GLY A 19 -2.40 -23.89 4.01
N CYS A 20 -3.48 -23.42 4.60
CA CYS A 20 -3.85 -22.01 4.42
C CYS A 20 -2.88 -21.23 5.31
N THR A 21 -1.75 -20.78 4.75
CA THR A 21 -0.93 -19.79 5.41
C THR A 21 -1.67 -18.47 5.30
N SER A 22 -2.37 -18.04 6.35
CA SER A 22 -2.54 -16.60 6.51
C SER A 22 -1.13 -16.08 6.73
N THR A 23 -0.60 -15.38 5.74
CA THR A 23 0.47 -14.40 5.99
C THR A 23 -0.15 -13.37 6.91
N ASN A 24 -0.03 -13.59 8.22
CA ASN A 24 -0.31 -12.57 9.21
C ASN A 24 0.79 -11.52 9.04
N ASN A 25 0.55 -10.56 8.16
CA ASN A 25 1.32 -9.33 8.12
C ASN A 25 1.04 -8.62 9.45
N GLU A 26 2.08 -8.37 10.23
CA GLU A 26 1.94 -7.61 11.48
C GLU A 26 1.58 -6.18 11.12
N GLU A 27 0.47 -5.71 11.67
CA GLU A 27 -0.04 -4.34 11.47
C GLU A 27 0.98 -3.31 11.96
N ILE A 28 1.25 -2.28 11.16
CA ILE A 28 2.21 -1.23 11.51
C ILE A 28 1.49 -0.17 12.34
N ILE A 29 1.78 -0.14 13.64
CA ILE A 29 1.20 0.84 14.57
C ILE A 29 2.01 2.12 14.58
N ILE A 30 1.32 3.24 14.39
CA ILE A 30 1.86 4.60 14.47
C ILE A 30 1.44 5.21 15.81
N GLU A 31 2.41 5.80 16.50
CA GLU A 31 2.17 6.48 17.77
C GLU A 31 1.34 7.76 17.58
N ALA A 32 0.61 8.15 18.63
CA ALA A 32 -0.17 9.39 18.60
C ALA A 32 0.73 10.62 18.40
N GLY A 33 0.31 11.54 17.52
CA GLY A 33 1.14 12.68 17.16
C GLY A 33 0.45 13.66 16.21
N THR A 34 1.28 14.44 15.52
CA THR A 34 0.85 15.35 14.46
C THR A 34 1.71 15.13 13.22
N TYR A 35 1.11 15.16 12.05
CA TYR A 35 1.84 15.21 10.80
C TYR A 35 1.31 16.34 9.90
N GLU A 36 2.20 16.86 9.08
CA GLU A 36 1.87 17.84 8.06
C GLU A 36 1.81 17.18 6.70
N PHE A 37 0.80 17.55 5.92
CA PHE A 37 0.75 17.20 4.51
C PHE A 37 0.39 18.43 3.72
N SER A 38 0.89 18.49 2.50
CA SER A 38 0.41 19.45 1.51
C SER A 38 -0.19 18.72 0.34
N TYR A 39 -1.13 19.36 -0.33
CA TYR A 39 -1.44 19.01 -1.70
C TYR A 39 -1.19 20.20 -2.61
N VAL A 40 -0.79 19.89 -3.84
CA VAL A 40 -0.66 20.85 -4.93
C VAL A 40 -1.94 20.81 -5.74
N GLU A 41 -2.60 21.95 -5.90
CA GLU A 41 -3.68 22.08 -6.88
C GLU A 41 -3.07 22.09 -8.28
N VAL A 42 -3.43 21.11 -9.11
CA VAL A 42 -2.78 20.88 -10.42
C VAL A 42 -2.94 22.07 -11.37
N ILE A 43 -4.08 22.77 -11.33
CA ILE A 43 -4.36 23.87 -12.26
C ILE A 43 -3.61 25.14 -11.88
N SER A 44 -3.63 25.52 -10.60
CA SER A 44 -3.04 26.77 -10.11
C SER A 44 -1.56 26.60 -9.73
N GLY A 45 -1.13 25.37 -9.42
CA GLY A 45 0.17 25.09 -8.81
C GLY A 45 0.26 25.49 -7.34
N GLU A 46 -0.83 25.95 -6.73
CA GLU A 46 -0.84 26.40 -5.33
C GLU A 46 -0.71 25.20 -4.39
N GLU A 47 0.23 25.31 -3.45
CA GLU A 47 0.43 24.33 -2.39
C GLU A 47 -0.34 24.77 -1.13
N ASN A 48 -1.23 23.92 -0.66
CA ASN A 48 -1.96 24.14 0.58
C ASN A 48 -1.46 23.15 1.64
N THR A 49 -0.92 23.66 2.74
CA THR A 49 -0.40 22.85 3.86
C THR A 49 -1.44 22.70 4.97
N TYR A 50 -1.60 21.47 5.45
CA TYR A 50 -2.50 21.10 6.52
C TYR A 50 -1.74 20.35 7.61
N THR A 51 -2.12 20.58 8.86
CA THR A 51 -1.64 19.83 10.02
C THR A 51 -2.76 18.98 10.56
N LYS A 52 -2.53 17.68 10.74
CA LYS A 52 -3.50 16.75 11.31
C LYS A 52 -2.96 16.13 12.59
N LYS A 53 -3.85 15.98 13.58
CA LYS A 53 -3.61 15.17 14.78
C LYS A 53 -4.05 13.74 14.50
N VAL A 54 -3.20 12.79 14.86
CA VAL A 54 -3.52 11.35 14.80
C VAL A 54 -3.45 10.77 16.19
N GLU A 55 -4.44 9.95 16.51
CA GLU A 55 -4.37 9.03 17.65
C GLU A 55 -3.54 7.81 17.27
N SER A 56 -3.16 7.00 18.27
CA SER A 56 -2.47 5.74 18.01
C SER A 56 -3.34 4.87 17.11
N SER A 57 -2.85 4.55 15.91
CA SER A 57 -3.62 3.87 14.88
C SER A 57 -2.69 3.14 13.92
N SER A 58 -3.23 2.28 13.07
CA SER A 58 -2.44 1.65 12.02
C SER A 58 -2.13 2.61 10.88
N LEU A 59 -1.01 2.32 10.19
CA LEU A 59 -0.56 3.13 9.07
C LEU A 59 -1.61 3.19 7.95
N GLU A 60 -2.31 2.09 7.69
CA GLU A 60 -3.40 2.00 6.72
C GLU A 60 -4.53 2.96 7.05
N ILE A 61 -4.93 3.05 8.33
CA ILE A 61 -5.95 4.00 8.77
C ILE A 61 -5.47 5.42 8.50
N ILE A 62 -4.24 5.78 8.89
CA ILE A 62 -3.68 7.12 8.71
C ILE A 62 -3.61 7.51 7.22
N LEU A 63 -3.16 6.60 6.36
CA LEU A 63 -3.05 6.86 4.92
C LEU A 63 -4.43 6.97 4.25
N ASN A 64 -5.40 6.11 4.58
CA ASN A 64 -6.77 6.22 4.06
C ASN A 64 -7.47 7.49 4.54
N ASP A 65 -7.20 7.91 5.77
CA ASP A 65 -7.67 9.17 6.33
C ASP A 65 -7.15 10.38 5.54
N TRP A 66 -5.85 10.36 5.20
CA TRP A 66 -5.24 11.37 4.34
C TRP A 66 -5.87 11.39 2.93
N ILE A 67 -6.04 10.23 2.29
CA ILE A 67 -6.70 10.14 0.97
C ILE A 67 -8.12 10.72 1.05
N SER A 68 -8.87 10.40 2.10
CA SER A 68 -10.20 10.96 2.34
C SER A 68 -10.18 12.48 2.46
N ASP A 69 -9.17 13.05 3.11
CA ASP A 69 -9.02 14.49 3.25
C ASP A 69 -8.68 15.17 1.91
N LEU A 70 -7.87 14.53 1.03
CA LEU A 70 -7.68 15.01 -0.34
C LEU A 70 -9.00 15.09 -1.10
N VAL A 71 -9.83 14.04 -0.99
CA VAL A 71 -11.15 13.99 -1.64
C VAL A 71 -12.09 15.09 -1.10
N LYS A 72 -12.13 15.31 0.21
CA LYS A 72 -12.94 16.37 0.84
C LYS A 72 -12.55 17.77 0.36
N ASN A 73 -11.26 17.99 0.10
CA ASN A 73 -10.73 19.25 -0.42
C ASN A 73 -10.81 19.36 -1.96
N ASN A 74 -11.56 18.47 -2.63
CA ASN A 74 -11.71 18.42 -4.08
C ASN A 74 -10.39 18.28 -4.86
N VAL A 75 -9.34 17.72 -4.24
CA VAL A 75 -8.07 17.44 -4.91
C VAL A 75 -8.27 16.33 -5.91
N SER A 76 -7.77 16.51 -7.14
CA SER A 76 -7.73 15.47 -8.17
C SER A 76 -6.34 15.35 -8.76
N TYR A 77 -5.81 14.13 -8.77
CA TYR A 77 -4.57 13.78 -9.47
C TYR A 77 -4.83 13.01 -10.77
N GLY A 78 -6.08 12.98 -11.23
CA GLY A 78 -6.48 12.23 -12.40
C GLY A 78 -7.90 11.72 -12.27
N ASN A 79 -8.46 11.33 -13.42
CA ASN A 79 -9.77 10.71 -13.49
C ASN A 79 -9.66 9.31 -14.08
N ASN A 80 -10.56 8.43 -13.67
CA ASN A 80 -10.73 7.12 -14.31
C ASN A 80 -11.46 7.26 -15.68
N PRO A 81 -11.64 6.17 -16.44
CA PRO A 81 -12.26 6.20 -17.76
C PRO A 81 -13.70 6.75 -17.81
N VAL A 82 -14.40 6.79 -16.67
CA VAL A 82 -15.76 7.35 -16.57
C VAL A 82 -15.76 8.81 -16.08
N GLY A 83 -14.59 9.45 -16.01
CA GLY A 83 -14.43 10.86 -15.64
C GLY A 83 -14.55 11.14 -14.14
N LYS A 84 -14.44 10.12 -13.28
CA LYS A 84 -14.47 10.30 -11.83
C LYS A 84 -13.04 10.40 -11.29
N ASN A 85 -12.84 11.28 -10.31
CA ASN A 85 -11.59 11.42 -9.58
C ASN A 85 -11.13 10.07 -9.00
N ILE A 86 -9.91 9.64 -9.37
CA ILE A 86 -9.31 8.36 -8.99
C ILE A 86 -9.24 8.19 -7.47
N LEU A 87 -9.00 9.28 -6.73
CA LEU A 87 -8.84 9.26 -5.28
C LEU A 87 -10.11 8.83 -4.53
N LYS A 88 -11.29 8.90 -5.16
CA LYS A 88 -12.56 8.50 -4.52
C LYS A 88 -12.70 6.99 -4.30
N ASP A 89 -12.04 6.19 -5.13
CA ASP A 89 -12.10 4.73 -5.09
C ASP A 89 -10.73 4.13 -4.71
N LEU A 90 -9.76 4.98 -4.35
CA LEU A 90 -8.41 4.59 -3.97
C LEU A 90 -8.37 4.27 -2.47
N GLU A 91 -7.83 3.10 -2.13
CA GLU A 91 -7.74 2.64 -0.74
C GLU A 91 -6.37 1.99 -0.50
N VAL A 92 -5.80 2.24 0.68
CA VAL A 92 -4.70 1.43 1.22
C VAL A 92 -5.31 0.19 1.84
N ARG A 93 -4.99 -0.98 1.26
CA ARG A 93 -5.53 -2.29 1.66
C ARG A 93 -4.74 -2.95 2.78
N ASP A 94 -3.43 -2.73 2.80
CA ASP A 94 -2.48 -3.35 3.72
C ASP A 94 -1.18 -2.54 3.72
N ALA A 95 -0.44 -2.55 4.83
CA ALA A 95 0.90 -2.00 4.94
C ALA A 95 1.78 -2.89 5.81
N TYR A 96 2.87 -3.40 5.25
CA TYR A 96 3.71 -4.39 5.93
C TYR A 96 5.18 -4.28 5.52
N PHE A 97 6.07 -4.87 6.32
CA PHE A 97 7.51 -4.90 6.02
C PHE A 97 7.90 -6.14 5.23
N LYS A 98 8.72 -5.95 4.19
CA LYS A 98 9.41 -7.02 3.47
C LYS A 98 10.91 -6.78 3.52
N GLY A 99 11.59 -7.38 4.49
CA GLY A 99 12.95 -6.99 4.83
C GLY A 99 12.95 -5.57 5.42
N ASN A 100 13.74 -4.67 4.85
CA ASN A 100 13.80 -3.26 5.29
C ASN A 100 12.87 -2.33 4.49
N THR A 101 12.18 -2.86 3.48
CA THR A 101 11.30 -2.08 2.61
C THR A 101 9.89 -2.11 3.17
N LEU A 102 9.29 -0.93 3.35
CA LEU A 102 7.85 -0.80 3.62
C LEU A 102 7.06 -1.10 2.34
N ILE A 103 6.12 -2.02 2.38
CA ILE A 103 5.21 -2.33 1.28
C ILE A 103 3.85 -1.72 1.59
N ILE A 104 3.35 -0.87 0.68
CA ILE A 104 2.00 -0.29 0.73
C ILE A 104 1.17 -0.95 -0.36
N VAL A 105 0.14 -1.69 0.03
CA VAL A 105 -0.77 -2.34 -0.92
C VAL A 105 -1.94 -1.41 -1.22
N LEU A 106 -2.09 -1.00 -2.47
CA LEU A 106 -3.19 -0.14 -2.92
C LEU A 106 -4.27 -0.93 -3.67
N SER A 107 -5.50 -0.41 -3.67
CA SER A 107 -6.59 -0.95 -4.50
C SER A 107 -6.28 -0.84 -6.00
N GLU A 108 -6.95 -1.66 -6.82
CA GLU A 108 -6.80 -1.65 -8.29
C GLU A 108 -7.08 -0.28 -8.93
N SER A 109 -7.84 0.59 -8.24
CA SER A 109 -8.07 1.98 -8.66
C SER A 109 -6.77 2.77 -8.87
N PHE A 110 -5.67 2.38 -8.22
CA PHE A 110 -4.35 2.98 -8.46
C PHE A 110 -3.88 2.82 -9.92
N LEU A 111 -4.32 1.78 -10.64
CA LEU A 111 -3.90 1.53 -12.02
C LEU A 111 -4.40 2.60 -13.01
N TYR A 112 -5.42 3.38 -12.63
CA TYR A 112 -5.87 4.51 -13.46
C TYR A 112 -4.81 5.63 -13.54
N PHE A 113 -3.81 5.66 -12.65
CA PHE A 113 -2.62 6.50 -12.82
C PHE A 113 -1.73 6.09 -14.00
N ASN A 114 -2.01 4.97 -14.68
CA ASN A 114 -1.31 4.61 -15.90
C ASN A 114 -1.84 5.34 -17.15
N GLU A 115 -2.82 6.24 -16.99
CA GLU A 115 -3.38 7.03 -18.07
C GLU A 115 -2.65 8.38 -18.21
N GLY A 116 -2.43 8.85 -19.44
CA GLY A 116 -1.58 10.01 -19.74
C GLY A 116 -2.10 11.40 -19.32
N TYR A 117 -3.27 11.49 -18.68
CA TYR A 117 -3.83 12.73 -18.14
C TYR A 117 -3.89 12.70 -16.60
N THR A 118 -3.00 11.94 -15.98
CA THR A 118 -2.94 11.78 -14.53
C THR A 118 -1.58 12.24 -13.99
N HIS A 119 -1.50 12.40 -12.67
CA HIS A 119 -0.33 12.97 -12.00
C HIS A 119 0.08 12.15 -10.77
N PRO A 120 0.50 10.88 -10.95
CA PRO A 120 0.87 10.01 -9.83
C PRO A 120 2.05 10.54 -9.01
N VAL A 121 2.91 11.38 -9.60
CA VAL A 121 4.03 12.01 -8.88
C VAL A 121 3.57 12.83 -7.67
N TYR A 122 2.42 13.53 -7.76
CA TYR A 122 1.90 14.31 -6.62
C TYR A 122 1.39 13.39 -5.51
N PHE A 123 0.73 12.30 -5.88
CA PHE A 123 0.29 11.29 -4.92
C PHE A 123 1.49 10.63 -4.21
N ILE A 124 2.50 10.20 -4.95
CA ILE A 124 3.71 9.58 -4.40
C ILE A 124 4.48 10.55 -3.51
N ASN A 125 4.61 11.82 -3.89
CA ASN A 125 5.25 12.83 -3.03
C ASN A 125 4.46 13.08 -1.73
N GLY A 126 3.13 13.05 -1.79
CA GLY A 126 2.27 13.11 -0.61
C GLY A 126 2.52 11.93 0.33
N LEU A 127 2.59 10.70 -0.21
CA LEU A 127 2.97 9.52 0.55
C LEU A 127 4.36 9.69 1.18
N LYS A 128 5.36 10.12 0.40
CA LYS A 128 6.73 10.36 0.90
C LYS A 128 6.73 11.25 2.14
N ARG A 129 6.02 12.38 2.07
CA ARG A 129 5.96 13.37 3.16
C ARG A 129 5.31 12.81 4.42
N ILE A 130 4.25 12.02 4.29
CA ILE A 130 3.57 11.42 5.46
C ILE A 130 4.48 10.36 6.07
N LEU A 131 4.98 9.44 5.26
CA LEU A 131 5.83 8.33 5.73
C LEU A 131 7.10 8.83 6.43
N SER A 132 7.73 9.90 5.93
CA SER A 132 8.92 10.47 6.56
C SER A 132 8.69 11.12 7.93
N GLN A 133 7.43 11.37 8.30
CA GLN A 133 7.05 11.97 9.58
C GLN A 133 6.49 10.96 10.57
N VAL A 134 5.78 9.94 10.07
CA VAL A 134 5.05 8.98 10.91
C VAL A 134 5.78 7.65 11.06
N THR A 135 6.83 7.40 10.28
CA THR A 135 7.62 6.17 10.32
C THR A 135 9.12 6.45 10.26
N ASP A 136 9.94 5.49 10.72
CA ASP A 136 11.41 5.54 10.62
C ASP A 136 11.96 4.86 9.34
N VAL A 137 11.09 4.57 8.36
CA VAL A 137 11.52 3.85 7.16
C VAL A 137 12.35 4.74 6.25
N THR A 138 13.26 4.15 5.46
CA THR A 138 14.08 4.91 4.50
C THR A 138 13.58 4.76 3.06
N GLU A 139 12.84 3.69 2.79
CA GLU A 139 12.31 3.35 1.48
C GLU A 139 10.97 2.63 1.59
N PHE A 140 10.15 2.77 0.54
CA PHE A 140 8.90 2.03 0.40
C PHE A 140 8.66 1.57 -1.04
N SER A 141 7.77 0.61 -1.21
CA SER A 141 7.27 0.15 -2.51
C SER A 141 5.74 0.11 -2.47
N ILE A 142 5.13 0.31 -3.63
CA ILE A 142 3.70 0.15 -3.82
C ILE A 142 3.45 -1.20 -4.49
N GLU A 143 2.47 -1.95 -3.98
CA GLU A 143 1.94 -3.16 -4.61
C GLU A 143 0.47 -2.96 -4.96
N VAL A 144 0.04 -3.50 -6.10
CA VAL A 144 -1.37 -3.52 -6.50
C VAL A 144 -1.72 -4.96 -6.88
N PRO A 145 -2.81 -5.54 -6.34
CA PRO A 145 -3.23 -6.89 -6.69
C PRO A 145 -3.31 -7.10 -8.20
N GLY A 146 -2.69 -8.18 -8.70
CA GLY A 146 -2.69 -8.52 -10.12
C GLY A 146 -1.73 -7.68 -11.01
N TYR A 147 -1.10 -6.64 -10.47
CA TYR A 147 -0.13 -5.81 -11.19
C TYR A 147 1.30 -6.21 -10.86
N LYS A 148 2.13 -6.43 -11.89
CA LYS A 148 3.50 -6.95 -11.73
C LYS A 148 4.58 -6.00 -12.23
N GLU A 149 4.21 -4.88 -12.84
CA GLU A 149 5.18 -3.92 -13.35
C GLU A 149 5.72 -3.07 -12.21
N ASP A 150 6.97 -2.63 -12.36
CA ASP A 150 7.65 -1.77 -11.38
C ASP A 150 7.42 -0.28 -11.65
N ILE A 151 6.75 0.04 -12.76
CA ILE A 151 6.48 1.41 -13.22
C ILE A 151 4.98 1.67 -13.29
N ILE A 152 4.58 2.92 -13.10
CA ILE A 152 3.25 3.45 -13.38
C ILE A 152 3.38 4.66 -14.29
N HIS A 153 2.32 5.01 -15.00
CA HIS A 153 2.26 6.14 -15.93
C HIS A 153 3.11 5.94 -17.20
N PRO A 154 2.69 6.49 -18.36
CA PRO A 154 3.48 6.42 -19.59
C PRO A 154 4.87 7.06 -19.47
N ASP A 155 5.07 7.96 -18.50
CA ASP A 155 6.36 8.62 -18.24
C ASP A 155 7.36 7.71 -17.47
N GLY A 156 6.96 6.49 -17.10
CA GLY A 156 7.86 5.50 -16.49
C GLY A 156 8.18 5.76 -15.03
N LEU A 157 7.22 6.28 -14.25
CA LEU A 157 7.42 6.58 -12.83
C LEU A 157 7.55 5.28 -12.03
N SER A 158 8.68 5.07 -11.35
CA SER A 158 8.88 3.88 -10.50
C SER A 158 7.93 3.86 -9.32
N ILE A 159 7.35 2.69 -9.05
CA ILE A 159 6.54 2.41 -7.86
C ILE A 159 7.21 1.42 -6.90
N LYS A 160 8.45 1.01 -7.18
CA LYS A 160 9.28 0.17 -6.32
C LYS A 160 10.49 0.92 -5.81
N ASN A 161 10.93 0.56 -4.59
CA ASN A 161 12.15 1.05 -3.95
C ASN A 161 12.26 2.59 -3.98
N ILE A 162 11.16 3.27 -3.63
CA ILE A 162 11.07 4.72 -3.58
C ILE A 162 11.73 5.19 -2.28
N TYR A 163 12.82 5.97 -2.41
CA TYR A 163 13.51 6.57 -1.27
C TYR A 163 12.77 7.77 -0.70
N LEU A 164 12.71 7.86 0.63
CA LEU A 164 12.08 8.97 1.36
C LEU A 164 12.97 10.21 1.50
N MET A 165 14.30 10.04 1.36
CA MET A 165 15.30 11.11 1.40
C MET A 165 15.71 11.60 0.01
#